data_AF-A0A1F3W791-F1
#
_entry.id   AF-A0A1F3W791-F1
#
_cell.length_a   1.000
_cell.length_b   1.000
_cell.length_c   1.000
_cell.angle_alpha   90.00
_cell.angle_beta   90.00
_cell.angle_gamma   90.00
#
_symmetry.space_group_name_H-M   'P 1'
#
loop_
_entity.id
_entity.type
_entity.pdbx_description
1 polymer ?
#
loop_
_entity_poly.entity_id
_entity_poly.type
_entity_poly.pdbx_seq_one_letter_code
_entity_poly.pdbx_strand_id
1 'polypeptide(L)'
;GDVDLETSMLIGYASMLIAFSLVFVGIRSYRENYNGGVITFGKAFKIGSMIVLISSTIYVIAWLIDYFFFMPDFMGEYSAMMLEELRASGASQAEIAAQTKEMADFGEMYNNPLFNAMMTYMEILPVGLIVTLISSLILRRKTAKN
;
A
#
# COMPACT_ATOMS: atom_id res chain seq x y z
N GLY A 1 5.58 -17.77 -19.07
CA GLY A 1 6.76 -16.90 -18.99
C GLY A 1 6.93 -16.63 -17.53
N ASP A 2 7.97 -17.20 -16.93
CA ASP A 2 8.23 -17.05 -15.50
C ASP A 2 8.52 -15.58 -15.22
N VAL A 3 7.62 -14.95 -14.46
CA VAL A 3 7.85 -13.61 -13.95
C VAL A 3 8.63 -13.81 -12.67
N ASP A 4 9.95 -13.66 -12.75
CA ASP A 4 10.84 -13.78 -11.59
C ASP A 4 10.33 -12.90 -10.44
N LEU A 5 10.48 -13.37 -9.19
CA LEU A 5 9.94 -12.70 -7.99
C LEU A 5 10.43 -11.26 -7.87
N GLU A 6 11.68 -11.01 -8.27
CA GLU A 6 12.27 -9.67 -8.31
C GLU A 6 11.55 -8.75 -9.31
N THR A 7 11.17 -9.28 -10.48
CA THR A 7 10.42 -8.53 -11.50
C THR A 7 9.00 -8.23 -11.01
N SER A 8 8.36 -9.18 -10.33
CA SER A 8 7.02 -9.00 -9.75
C SER A 8 7.01 -7.93 -8.65
N MET A 9 8.02 -7.92 -7.78
CA MET A 9 8.19 -6.88 -6.76
C MET A 9 8.42 -5.50 -7.39
N LEU A 10 9.31 -5.41 -8.39
CA LEU A 10 9.60 -4.14 -9.07
C LEU A 10 8.34 -3.55 -9.73
N ILE A 11 7.55 -4.39 -10.41
CA ILE A 11 6.27 -3.99 -11.01
C ILE A 11 5.29 -3.52 -9.93
N GLY A 12 5.21 -4.24 -8.81
CA GLY A 12 4.39 -3.86 -7.66
C GLY A 12 4.72 -2.45 -7.15
N TYR A 13 5.99 -2.20 -6.81
CA TYR A 13 6.42 -0.87 -6.34
C TYR A 13 6.26 0.23 -7.39
N ALA A 14 6.55 -0.05 -8.66
CA ALA A 14 6.35 0.91 -9.74
C ALA A 14 4.87 1.29 -9.88
N SER A 15 3.96 0.30 -9.81
CA SER A 15 2.52 0.55 -9.86
C SER A 15 2.03 1.39 -8.67
N MET A 16 2.58 1.14 -7.47
CA MET A 16 2.28 1.90 -6.26
C MET A 16 2.70 3.37 -6.40
N LEU A 17 3.90 3.63 -6.94
CA LEU A 17 4.38 4.99 -7.20
C LEU A 17 3.52 5.72 -8.24
N ILE A 18 3.11 5.03 -9.32
CA ILE A 18 2.20 5.60 -10.33
C ILE A 18 0.86 5.95 -9.68
N ALA A 19 0.27 5.05 -8.90
CA ALA A 19 -0.99 5.30 -8.20
C ALA A 19 -0.88 6.52 -7.27
N PHE A 20 0.21 6.63 -6.50
CA PHE A 20 0.41 7.77 -5.61
C PHE A 20 0.71 9.08 -6.33
N SER A 21 1.23 9.06 -7.56
CA SER A 21 1.37 10.28 -8.37
C SER A 21 0.02 10.97 -8.62
N LEU A 22 -1.09 10.22 -8.61
CA LEU A 22 -2.43 10.77 -8.75
C LEU A 22 -2.84 11.64 -7.56
N VAL A 23 -2.25 11.44 -6.38
CA VAL A 23 -2.47 12.33 -5.22
C VAL A 23 -1.98 13.73 -5.53
N PHE A 24 -0.80 13.86 -6.15
CA PHE A 24 -0.28 15.15 -6.61
C PHE A 24 -1.22 15.80 -7.63
N VAL A 25 -1.72 15.03 -8.60
CA VAL A 25 -2.67 15.52 -9.61
C VAL A 25 -3.98 15.96 -8.96
N GLY A 26 -4.49 15.22 -7.97
CA GLY A 26 -5.71 15.57 -7.24
C GLY A 26 -5.58 16.88 -6.47
N ILE A 27 -4.47 17.07 -5.73
CA ILE A 27 -4.19 18.33 -5.01
C ILE A 27 -4.03 19.48 -6.01
N ARG A 28 -3.32 19.26 -7.12
CA ARG A 28 -3.13 20.27 -8.18
C ARG A 28 -4.46 20.66 -8.82
N SER A 29 -5.29 19.69 -9.18
CA SER A 29 -6.63 19.92 -9.76
C SER A 29 -7.49 20.77 -8.83
N TYR A 30 -7.47 20.48 -7.53
CA TYR A 30 -8.18 21.29 -6.55
C TYR A 30 -7.66 22.74 -6.50
N ARG A 31 -6.33 22.92 -6.51
CA ARG A 31 -5.70 24.25 -6.51
C ARG A 31 -6.14 25.09 -7.71
N GLU A 32 -6.10 24.51 -8.91
CA GLU A 32 -6.41 25.25 -10.15
C GLU A 32 -7.91 25.54 -10.28
N ASN A 33 -8.77 24.54 -10.06
CA ASN A 33 -10.20 24.66 -10.35
C ASN A 33 -11.01 25.36 -9.25
N TYR A 34 -10.59 25.23 -7.99
CA TYR A 34 -11.39 25.71 -6.84
C TYR A 34 -10.71 26.78 -6.01
N ASN A 35 -9.40 27.01 -6.18
CA ASN A 35 -8.62 27.88 -5.32
C ASN A 35 -7.81 28.95 -6.09
N GLY A 36 -8.14 29.17 -7.36
CA GLY A 36 -7.56 30.23 -8.19
C GLY A 36 -6.03 30.11 -8.38
N GLY A 37 -5.52 28.88 -8.41
CA GLY A 37 -4.08 28.62 -8.62
C GLY A 37 -3.19 28.79 -7.38
N VAL A 38 -3.76 29.11 -6.22
CA VAL A 38 -3.03 29.33 -4.95
C VAL A 38 -3.46 28.29 -3.92
N ILE A 39 -2.54 27.68 -3.18
CA ILE A 39 -2.90 26.77 -2.09
C ILE A 39 -1.85 26.80 -0.98
N THR A 40 -2.32 26.93 0.25
CA THR A 40 -1.47 26.82 1.45
C THR A 40 -1.10 25.37 1.71
N PHE A 41 0.03 25.14 2.38
CA PHE A 41 0.46 23.79 2.76
C PHE A 41 -0.60 23.01 3.53
N GLY A 42 -1.19 23.61 4.58
CA GLY A 42 -2.19 22.92 5.41
C GLY A 42 -3.43 22.49 4.61
N LYS A 43 -3.89 23.34 3.68
CA LYS A 43 -5.03 23.00 2.80
C LYS A 43 -4.66 21.90 1.80
N ALA A 44 -3.46 21.95 1.21
CA ALA A 44 -2.96 20.91 0.31
C ALA A 44 -2.83 19.56 1.04
N PHE A 45 -2.26 19.56 2.25
CA PHE A 45 -2.09 18.37 3.07
C PHE A 45 -3.43 17.75 3.46
N LYS A 46 -4.38 18.57 3.96
CA LYS A 46 -5.72 18.09 4.30
C LYS A 46 -6.41 17.40 3.12
N ILE A 47 -6.35 18.01 1.93
CA ILE A 47 -6.99 17.45 0.73
C ILE A 47 -6.29 16.17 0.29
N GLY A 48 -4.95 16.17 0.23
CA GLY A 48 -4.19 14.97 -0.11
C GLY A 48 -4.44 13.82 0.87
N SER A 49 -4.50 14.09 2.17
CA SER A 49 -4.79 13.08 3.19
C SER A 49 -6.20 12.50 3.02
N MET A 50 -7.19 13.31 2.66
CA MET A 50 -8.54 12.83 2.36
C MET A 50 -8.56 11.94 1.11
N ILE A 51 -7.83 12.32 0.06
CA ILE A 51 -7.69 11.50 -1.16
C ILE A 51 -7.06 10.15 -0.81
N VAL A 52 -5.95 10.15 -0.08
CA VAL A 52 -5.25 8.92 0.32
C VAL A 52 -6.13 8.04 1.21
N LEU A 53 -6.86 8.63 2.16
CA LEU A 53 -7.76 7.88 3.03
C LEU A 53 -8.88 7.19 2.23
N ILE A 54 -9.50 7.90 1.27
CA ILE A 54 -10.54 7.32 0.42
C ILE A 54 -9.95 6.20 -0.47
N SER A 55 -8.83 6.46 -1.14
CA SER A 55 -8.19 5.49 -2.02
C SER A 55 -7.73 4.23 -1.27
N SER A 56 -7.12 4.39 -0.10
CA SER A 56 -6.72 3.26 0.75
C SER A 56 -7.92 2.46 1.25
N THR A 57 -9.03 3.12 1.60
CA THR A 57 -10.26 2.42 1.99
C THR A 57 -10.83 1.57 0.86
N ILE A 58 -10.89 2.11 -0.36
CA ILE A 58 -11.37 1.37 -1.53
C ILE A 58 -10.45 0.17 -1.80
N TYR A 59 -9.13 0.38 -1.72
CA TYR A 59 -8.15 -0.69 -1.90
C TYR A 59 -8.32 -1.79 -0.86
N VAL A 60 -8.45 -1.45 0.43
CA VAL A 60 -8.63 -2.42 1.52
C VAL A 60 -9.91 -3.23 1.32
N ILE A 61 -11.01 -2.58 0.92
CA ILE A 61 -12.27 -3.28 0.64
C ILE A 61 -12.11 -4.24 -0.54
N ALA A 62 -11.49 -3.80 -1.64
CA ALA A 62 -11.23 -4.66 -2.79
C ALA A 62 -10.33 -5.85 -2.40
N TRP A 63 -9.27 -5.61 -1.64
CA TRP A 63 -8.37 -6.64 -1.13
C TRP A 63 -9.08 -7.65 -0.23
N LEU A 64 -9.96 -7.20 0.68
CA LEU A 64 -10.75 -8.11 1.50
C LEU A 64 -11.68 -8.97 0.65
N ILE A 65 -12.31 -8.40 -0.37
CA ILE A 65 -13.17 -9.18 -1.28
C ILE A 65 -12.33 -10.23 -2.02
N ASP A 66 -11.21 -9.82 -2.61
CA ASP A 66 -10.32 -10.71 -3.35
C ASP A 66 -9.78 -11.83 -2.45
N TYR A 67 -9.27 -11.48 -1.26
CA TYR A 67 -8.73 -12.43 -0.31
C TYR A 67 -9.77 -13.44 0.18
N PHE A 68 -10.94 -12.99 0.64
CA PHE A 68 -11.93 -13.90 1.26
C PHE A 68 -12.80 -14.64 0.25
N PHE A 69 -13.03 -14.11 -0.95
CA PHE A 69 -13.93 -14.73 -1.95
C PHE A 69 -13.20 -15.38 -3.12
N PHE A 70 -12.07 -14.81 -3.57
CA PHE A 70 -11.37 -15.29 -4.76
C PHE A 70 -10.11 -16.09 -4.43
N MET A 71 -9.46 -15.78 -3.29
CA MET A 71 -8.19 -16.38 -2.89
C MET A 71 -8.17 -16.86 -1.43
N PRO A 72 -9.14 -17.67 -0.97
CA PRO A 72 -9.23 -18.09 0.43
C PRO A 72 -8.02 -18.91 0.90
N ASP A 73 -7.33 -19.62 -0.01
CA ASP A 73 -6.16 -20.44 0.29
C ASP A 73 -4.82 -19.67 0.17
N PHE A 74 -4.87 -18.35 -0.10
CA PHE A 74 -3.67 -17.55 -0.38
C PHE A 74 -2.59 -17.67 0.70
N MET A 75 -2.97 -17.58 1.97
CA MET A 75 -1.99 -17.67 3.08
C MET A 75 -1.34 -19.05 3.18
N GLY A 76 -2.05 -20.12 2.82
CA GLY A 76 -1.50 -21.47 2.81
C GLY A 76 -0.45 -21.63 1.72
N GLU A 77 -0.79 -21.24 0.49
CA GLU A 77 0.12 -21.27 -0.66
C GLU A 77 1.34 -20.35 -0.45
N TYR A 78 1.12 -19.13 0.04
CA TYR A 78 2.18 -18.19 0.37
C TYR A 78 3.14 -18.76 1.43
N SER A 79 2.59 -19.41 2.46
CA SER A 79 3.40 -20.06 3.50
C SER A 79 4.21 -21.23 2.98
N ALA A 80 3.64 -22.04 2.08
CA ALA A 80 4.35 -23.14 1.44
C ALA A 80 5.53 -22.62 0.60
N MET A 81 5.31 -21.59 -0.22
CA MET A 81 6.35 -20.97 -1.04
C MET A 81 7.50 -20.40 -0.18
N MET A 82 7.18 -19.64 0.87
CA MET A 82 8.20 -19.06 1.74
C MET A 82 9.02 -20.11 2.49
N LEU A 83 8.39 -21.20 2.94
CA LEU A 83 9.11 -22.30 3.58
C LEU A 83 9.96 -23.10 2.60
N GLU A 84 9.56 -23.19 1.33
CA GLU A 84 10.37 -23.81 0.27
C GLU A 84 11.62 -22.97 -0.03
N GLU A 85 11.47 -21.65 -0.17
CA GLU A 85 12.60 -20.73 -0.35
C GLU A 85 13.56 -20.74 0.85
N LEU A 86 13.01 -20.77 2.06
CA LEU A 86 13.81 -20.86 3.29
C LEU A 86 14.59 -22.18 3.39
N ARG A 87 14.02 -23.29 2.89
CA ARG A 87 14.74 -24.57 2.78
C ARG A 87 15.82 -24.51 1.70
N ALA A 88 15.52 -23.89 0.56
CA ALA A 88 16.46 -23.75 -0.56
C ALA A 88 17.67 -22.85 -0.21
N SER A 89 17.49 -21.87 0.69
CA SER A 89 18.57 -21.02 1.18
C SER A 89 19.51 -21.71 2.19
N GLY A 90 19.18 -22.93 2.62
CA GLY A 90 19.99 -23.72 3.55
C GLY A 90 19.80 -23.37 5.02
N ALA A 91 18.65 -22.75 5.38
CA ALA A 91 18.33 -22.43 6.76
C ALA A 91 18.29 -23.68 7.66
N SER A 92 18.59 -23.49 8.94
CA SER A 92 18.56 -24.56 9.94
C SER A 92 17.12 -25.03 10.20
N GLN A 93 16.98 -26.27 10.67
CA GLN A 93 15.66 -26.80 11.06
C GLN A 93 15.00 -25.97 12.18
N ALA A 94 15.79 -25.33 13.04
CA ALA A 94 15.26 -24.45 14.08
C ALA A 94 14.62 -23.18 13.48
N GLU A 95 15.25 -22.57 12.47
CA GLU A 95 14.72 -21.40 11.77
C GLU A 95 13.47 -21.77 10.96
N ILE A 96 13.48 -22.91 10.25
CA ILE A 96 12.32 -23.39 9.50
C ILE A 96 11.13 -23.64 10.44
N ALA A 97 11.37 -24.25 11.61
CA ALA A 97 10.30 -24.50 12.59
C ALA A 97 9.75 -23.21 13.20
N ALA A 98 10.63 -22.23 13.50
CA ALA A 98 10.22 -20.92 13.99
C ALA A 98 9.37 -20.17 12.94
N GLN A 99 9.83 -20.11 11.70
CA GLN A 99 9.11 -19.48 10.59
C GLN A 99 7.76 -20.16 10.35
N THR A 100 7.71 -21.50 10.36
CA THR A 100 6.45 -22.25 10.17
C THR A 100 5.42 -21.87 11.22
N LYS A 101 5.85 -21.75 12.48
CA LYS A 101 4.95 -21.34 13.57
C LYS A 101 4.47 -19.90 13.38
N GLU A 102 5.38 -18.98 13.07
CA GLU A 102 5.04 -17.57 12.85
C GLU A 102 4.04 -17.40 11.71
N MET A 103 4.22 -18.13 10.61
CA MET A 103 3.30 -18.09 9.46
C MET A 103 1.94 -18.71 9.77
N ALA A 104 1.89 -19.77 10.58
CA ALA A 104 0.62 -20.35 11.02
C ALA A 104 -0.16 -19.38 11.93
N ASP A 105 0.51 -18.81 12.93
CA ASP A 105 -0.08 -17.82 13.85
C ASP A 105 -0.54 -16.58 13.07
N PHE A 106 0.28 -16.11 12.12
CA PHE A 106 -0.07 -14.98 11.26
C PHE A 106 -1.24 -15.29 10.33
N GLY A 107 -1.29 -16.48 9.72
CA GLY A 107 -2.40 -16.93 8.88
C GLY A 107 -3.73 -16.99 9.63
N GLU A 108 -3.73 -17.46 10.87
CA GLU A 108 -4.94 -17.46 11.71
C GLU A 108 -5.43 -16.03 12.01
N MET A 109 -4.51 -15.12 12.35
CA MET A 109 -4.86 -13.70 12.54
C MET A 109 -5.34 -13.06 11.23
N TYR A 110 -4.71 -13.37 10.10
CA TYR A 110 -5.02 -12.80 8.78
C TYR A 110 -6.37 -13.28 8.22
N ASN A 111 -6.89 -14.40 8.71
CA ASN A 111 -8.27 -14.83 8.46
C ASN A 111 -9.33 -13.96 9.17
N ASN A 112 -8.93 -13.09 10.10
CA ASN A 112 -9.83 -12.08 10.65
C ASN A 112 -9.88 -10.87 9.71
N PRO A 113 -11.05 -10.51 9.12
CA PRO A 113 -11.16 -9.39 8.20
C PRO A 113 -10.71 -8.06 8.78
N LEU A 114 -10.89 -7.83 10.08
CA LEU A 114 -10.44 -6.60 10.73
C LEU A 114 -8.91 -6.54 10.84
N PHE A 115 -8.28 -7.67 11.17
CA PHE A 115 -6.81 -7.73 11.27
C PHE A 115 -6.17 -7.59 9.89
N ASN A 116 -6.69 -8.30 8.89
CA ASN A 116 -6.29 -8.17 7.50
C ASN A 116 -6.39 -6.71 7.02
N ALA A 117 -7.55 -6.08 7.22
CA ALA A 117 -7.77 -4.68 6.88
C ALA A 117 -6.74 -3.74 7.54
N MET A 118 -6.51 -3.90 8.85
CA MET A 118 -5.55 -3.09 9.59
C MET A 118 -4.13 -3.28 9.07
N MET A 119 -3.71 -4.51 8.77
CA MET A 119 -2.39 -4.80 8.20
C MET A 119 -2.22 -4.12 6.84
N THR A 120 -3.20 -4.25 5.95
CA THR A 120 -3.17 -3.59 4.63
C THR A 120 -3.18 -2.06 4.75
N TYR A 121 -3.94 -1.50 5.71
CA TYR A 121 -3.88 -0.05 5.99
C TYR A 121 -2.51 0.40 6.47
N MET A 122 -1.88 -0.36 7.36
CA MET A 122 -0.55 -0.04 7.90
C MET A 122 0.54 -0.07 6.83
N GLU A 123 0.37 -0.84 5.77
CA GLU A 123 1.27 -0.85 4.63
C GLU A 123 1.06 0.37 3.72
N ILE A 124 -0.18 0.68 3.36
CA ILE A 124 -0.49 1.64 2.28
C ILE A 124 -0.62 3.08 2.79
N LEU A 125 -1.25 3.26 3.95
CA LEU A 125 -1.58 4.59 4.47
C LEU A 125 -0.33 5.42 4.78
N PRO A 126 0.73 4.90 5.43
CA PRO A 126 1.95 5.67 5.69
C PRO A 126 2.64 6.13 4.40
N VAL A 127 2.74 5.25 3.40
CA VAL A 127 3.36 5.59 2.11
C VAL A 127 2.57 6.69 1.41
N GLY A 128 1.23 6.58 1.37
CA GLY A 128 0.38 7.62 0.79
C GLY A 128 0.46 8.96 1.54
N LEU A 129 0.60 8.94 2.86
CA LEU A 129 0.82 10.14 3.67
C LEU A 129 2.17 10.80 3.41
N ILE A 130 3.23 10.02 3.21
CA ILE A 130 4.55 10.54 2.80
C ILE A 130 4.45 11.23 1.44
N VAL A 131 3.79 10.59 0.46
CA VAL A 131 3.59 11.20 -0.86
C VAL A 131 2.73 12.45 -0.78
N THR A 132 1.70 12.44 0.07
CA THR A 132 0.87 13.61 0.35
C THR A 132 1.69 14.76 0.93
N LEU A 133 2.58 14.47 1.87
CA LEU A 133 3.45 15.46 2.50
C LEU A 133 4.36 16.13 1.44
N ILE A 134 5.04 15.31 0.63
CA ILE A 134 5.92 15.79 -0.45
C ILE A 134 5.11 16.61 -1.46
N SER A 135 3.96 16.10 -1.91
CA SER A 135 3.09 16.78 -2.88
C SER A 135 2.60 18.13 -2.36
N SER A 136 2.24 18.19 -1.07
CA SER A 136 1.77 19.41 -0.41
C SER A 136 2.86 20.46 -0.27
N LEU A 137 4.11 20.04 -0.03
CA LEU A 137 5.28 20.92 -0.01
C LEU A 137 5.56 21.51 -1.39
N ILE A 138 5.54 20.68 -2.44
CA ILE A 138 5.82 21.09 -3.82
C ILE A 138 4.70 22.01 -4.36
N LEU A 139 3.44 21.69 -4.09
CA LEU A 139 2.29 22.43 -4.64
C LEU A 139 1.98 23.72 -3.88
N ARG A 140 2.58 23.92 -2.69
CA ARG A 140 2.40 25.12 -1.88
C ARG A 140 2.77 26.35 -2.69
N ARG A 141 1.79 27.21 -2.92
CA ARG A 141 1.98 28.47 -3.65
C ARG A 141 1.35 29.61 -2.87
N LYS A 142 2.13 30.65 -2.57
CA LYS A 142 1.70 31.81 -1.79
C LYS A 142 1.16 32.97 -2.64
N THR A 143 1.43 32.98 -3.94
CA THR A 143 1.04 34.06 -4.86
C THR A 143 0.50 33.47 -6.17
N ALA A 144 -0.63 33.98 -6.66
CA ALA A 144 -1.22 33.58 -7.93
C ALA A 144 -0.27 33.89 -9.09
N LYS A 145 -0.29 33.07 -10.15
CA LYS A 145 0.41 33.41 -11.39
C LYS A 145 -0.47 34.46 -12.08
N ASN A 146 0.05 35.68 -12.18
CA ASN A 146 -0.52 36.72 -13.05
C ASN A 146 -0.56 36.22 -14.50
#